data_AF-A0A4Q2KEI8-F1
#
_entry.id   AF-A0A4Q2KEI8-F1
#
_cell.length_a   1.000
_cell.length_b   1.000
_cell.length_c   1.000
_cell.angle_alpha   90.00
_cell.angle_beta   90.00
_cell.angle_gamma   90.00
#
_symmetry.space_group_name_H-M   'P 1'
#
loop_
_entity.id
_entity.type
_entity.pdbx_description
1 polymer ?
#
loop_
_entity_poly.entity_id
_entity_poly.type
_entity_poly.pdbx_seq_one_letter_code
_entity_poly.pdbx_strand_id
1 'polypeptide(L)'
;MKQQTPEFLRKADNVYRTQDYIVVQRISIVYDGMEDPETVSRDVYYRRTRKRDADYEALGRKRRNLDGKRLPATMHTRKYID
;
A
#
# COMPACT_ATOMS: atom_id res chain seq x y z
N MET A 1 -18.44 2.21 -17.30
CA MET A 1 -18.36 1.27 -16.16
C MET A 1 -17.69 1.96 -14.99
N LYS A 2 -18.35 2.09 -13.83
CA LYS A 2 -17.70 2.62 -12.62
C LYS A 2 -16.58 1.64 -12.24
N GLN A 3 -15.31 2.04 -12.38
CA GLN A 3 -14.19 1.27 -11.86
C GLN A 3 -14.36 1.24 -10.34
N GLN A 4 -14.93 0.15 -9.83
CA GLN A 4 -15.01 -0.07 -8.39
C GLN A 4 -13.57 -0.26 -7.91
N THR A 5 -13.10 0.64 -7.06
CA THR A 5 -11.81 0.49 -6.39
C THR A 5 -11.80 -0.90 -5.72
N PRO A 6 -10.84 -1.78 -6.07
CA PRO A 6 -10.74 -3.09 -5.47
C PRO A 6 -10.78 -3.01 -3.95
N GLU A 7 -11.46 -3.94 -3.30
CA GLU A 7 -11.70 -3.89 -1.85
C GLU A 7 -10.41 -3.75 -1.04
N PHE A 8 -9.35 -4.42 -1.48
CA PHE A 8 -8.02 -4.35 -0.84
C PHE A 8 -7.39 -2.94 -0.88
N LEU A 9 -7.89 -2.05 -1.74
CA LEU A 9 -7.38 -0.68 -1.92
C LEU A 9 -8.26 0.39 -1.26
N ARG A 10 -9.45 0.06 -0.74
CA ARG A 10 -10.42 1.04 -0.22
C ARG A 10 -10.00 1.82 1.03
N LYS A 11 -8.85 1.49 1.63
CA LYS A 11 -8.31 2.16 2.83
C LYS A 11 -6.79 2.22 2.79
N ALA A 12 -6.21 2.30 1.60
CA ALA A 12 -4.76 2.43 1.46
C ALA A 12 -4.38 3.92 1.58
N ASP A 13 -3.41 4.24 2.43
CA ASP A 13 -2.80 5.57 2.43
C ASP A 13 -1.77 5.67 1.30
N ASN A 14 -1.14 4.54 0.98
CA ASN A 14 -0.25 4.40 -0.17
C ASN A 14 -0.38 2.99 -0.79
N VAL A 15 -0.13 2.92 -2.10
CA VAL A 15 -0.10 1.66 -2.85
C VAL A 15 1.06 1.70 -3.82
N TYR A 16 1.98 0.75 -3.71
CA TYR A 16 3.18 0.64 -4.55
C TYR A 16 3.43 -0.81 -4.96
N ARG A 17 4.32 -1.01 -5.93
CA ARG A 17 4.76 -2.34 -6.38
C ARG A 17 6.20 -2.60 -6.00
N THR A 18 6.45 -3.88 -5.74
CA THR A 18 7.77 -4.50 -5.70
C THR A 18 7.86 -5.49 -6.87
N GLN A 19 8.97 -6.20 -7.00
CA GLN A 19 9.12 -7.22 -8.03
C GLN A 19 7.97 -8.23 -8.00
N ASP A 20 7.61 -8.74 -6.81
CA ASP A 20 6.66 -9.87 -6.67
C ASP A 20 5.31 -9.50 -6.04
N TYR A 21 5.18 -8.30 -5.46
CA TYR A 21 3.99 -7.90 -4.69
C TYR A 21 3.47 -6.51 -5.06
N ILE A 22 2.14 -6.36 -5.02
CA ILE A 22 1.47 -5.07 -4.84
C ILE A 22 1.27 -4.86 -3.34
N VAL A 23 1.82 -3.77 -2.81
CA VAL A 23 1.81 -3.46 -1.38
C VAL A 23 0.79 -2.37 -1.10
N VAL A 24 -0.13 -2.69 -0.17
CA VAL A 24 -1.05 -1.74 0.43
C VAL A 24 -0.47 -1.29 1.75
N GLN A 25 -0.12 -0.02 1.83
CA GLN A 25 0.47 0.59 3.02
C GLN A 25 -0.58 1.44 3.73
N ARG A 26 -0.76 1.20 5.03
CA ARG A 26 -1.52 2.09 5.92
C ARG A 26 -0.60 2.72 6.94
N ILE A 27 -0.57 4.04 7.01
CA ILE A 27 0.23 4.80 7.97
C ILE A 27 -0.66 5.22 9.13
N SER A 28 -0.15 5.08 10.35
CA SER A 28 -0.78 5.65 11.54
C SER A 28 0.27 6.34 12.37
N ILE A 29 -0.12 7.39 13.09
CA ILE A 29 0.70 8.01 14.11
C ILE A 29 0.28 7.41 15.45
N VAL A 30 1.24 6.92 16.22
CA VAL A 30 1.04 6.44 17.58
C VAL A 30 1.63 7.47 18.52
N TYR A 31 0.84 7.86 19.51
CA TYR A 31 1.23 8.81 20.54
C TYR A 31 0.73 8.27 21.88
N ASP A 32 1.65 8.05 22.82
CA ASP A 32 1.34 7.56 24.17
C ASP A 32 1.51 8.64 25.25
N GLY A 33 1.98 9.84 24.87
CA GLY A 33 2.21 10.96 25.76
C GLY A 33 3.47 10.87 26.61
N MET A 34 4.25 9.79 26.48
CA MET A 34 5.52 9.59 27.19
C MET A 34 6.71 9.74 26.25
N GLU A 35 6.59 9.21 25.03
CA GLU A 35 7.61 9.27 23.98
C GLU A 35 7.18 10.18 22.82
N ASP A 36 8.14 10.49 21.93
CA ASP A 36 7.84 11.22 20.70
C ASP A 36 6.87 10.44 19.80
N PRO A 37 5.95 11.11 19.08
CA PRO A 37 5.03 10.44 18.18
C PRO A 37 5.76 9.61 17.12
N GLU A 38 5.36 8.34 16.99
CA GLU A 38 5.95 7.42 16.02
C GLU A 38 5.01 7.15 14.85
N THR A 39 5.58 6.90 13.68
CA THR A 39 4.81 6.48 12.50
C THR A 39 4.89 4.96 12.33
N VAL A 40 3.72 4.33 12.22
CA VAL A 40 3.58 2.88 12.07
C VAL A 40 2.94 2.54 10.74
N SER A 41 3.66 1.75 9.95
CA SER A 41 3.19 1.22 8.66
C SER A 41 2.60 -0.17 8.83
N ARG A 42 1.32 -0.36 8.53
CA ARG A 42 0.68 -1.68 8.48
C ARG A 42 0.53 -2.09 7.02
N ASP A 43 1.45 -2.94 6.56
CA ASP A 43 1.61 -3.25 5.15
C ASP A 43 0.98 -4.62 4.83
N VAL A 44 0.22 -4.70 3.74
CA VAL A 44 -0.29 -5.95 3.18
C VAL A 44 0.29 -6.16 1.78
N TYR A 45 1.02 -7.26 1.62
CA TYR A 45 1.73 -7.67 0.42
C TYR A 45 0.87 -8.68 -0.34
N TYR A 46 0.21 -8.23 -1.41
CA TYR A 46 -0.56 -9.09 -2.30
C TYR A 46 0.33 -9.60 -3.42
N ARG A 47 0.48 -10.92 -3.54
CA ARG A 47 1.29 -11.51 -4.61
C ARG A 47 0.76 -11.05 -5.96
N ARG A 48 1.66 -10.69 -6.86
CA ARG A 48 1.29 -10.23 -8.19
C ARG A 48 0.64 -11.37 -8.97
N THR A 49 -0.47 -11.04 -9.61
CA THR A 49 -1.13 -11.87 -10.62
C THR A 49 -1.50 -10.96 -11.77
N ARG A 50 -1.67 -11.51 -12.97
CA ARG A 50 -2.07 -10.72 -14.15
C ARG A 50 -3.31 -9.87 -13.88
N LYS A 51 -4.25 -10.40 -13.10
CA LYS A 51 -5.47 -9.68 -12.69
C LYS A 51 -5.14 -8.51 -11.76
N ARG A 52 -4.40 -8.74 -10.67
CA ARG A 52 -4.06 -7.69 -9.68
C ARG A 52 -3.19 -6.59 -10.30
N ASP A 53 -2.28 -6.94 -11.19
CA ASP A 53 -1.46 -5.96 -11.92
C ASP A 53 -2.31 -5.07 -12.83
N ALA A 54 -3.24 -5.65 -13.60
CA ALA A 54 -4.16 -4.87 -14.42
C ALA A 54 -5.02 -3.92 -13.58
N ASP A 55 -5.52 -4.38 -12.43
CA ASP A 55 -6.28 -3.56 -11.50
C ASP A 55 -5.43 -2.40 -10.93
N TYR A 56 -4.16 -2.67 -10.57
CA TYR A 56 -3.22 -1.66 -10.10
C TYR A 56 -2.90 -0.61 -11.18
N GLU A 57 -2.60 -1.05 -12.39
CA GLU A 57 -2.24 -0.16 -13.51
C GLU A 57 -3.41 0.71 -13.94
N ALA A 58 -4.64 0.18 -13.91
CA ALA A 58 -5.84 0.97 -14.19
C ALA A 58 -5.97 2.19 -13.26
N LEU A 59 -5.62 2.02 -11.97
CA LEU A 59 -5.60 3.07 -10.95
C LEU A 59 -4.39 3.99 -11.09
N GLY A 60 -3.22 3.41 -11.39
CA GLY A 60 -1.93 4.09 -11.43
C GLY A 60 -1.56 4.73 -12.77
N ARG A 61 -2.37 4.58 -13.83
CA ARG A 61 -2.01 4.94 -15.23
C ARG A 61 -1.51 6.36 -15.46
N LYS A 62 -1.80 7.30 -14.57
CA LYS A 62 -1.38 8.71 -14.66
C LYS A 62 -0.13 9.02 -13.82
N ARG A 63 0.43 8.07 -13.09
CA ARG A 63 1.61 8.26 -12.24
C ARG A 63 2.85 8.41 -13.11
N ARG A 64 3.72 9.36 -12.75
CA ARG A 64 5.06 9.48 -13.37
C ARG A 64 5.92 8.25 -13.10
N ASN A 65 5.80 7.67 -11.91
CA ASN A 65 6.39 6.38 -11.56
C ASN A 65 5.25 5.37 -11.35
N LEU A 66 5.10 4.44 -12.28
CA LEU A 66 4.01 3.48 -12.28
C LEU A 66 4.03 2.62 -11.01
N ASP A 67 5.20 2.20 -10.55
CA ASP A 67 5.35 1.34 -9.38
C ASP A 67 5.18 2.07 -8.05
N GLY A 68 5.19 3.40 -8.05
CA GLY A 68 5.18 4.19 -6.82
C GLY A 68 6.41 3.93 -5.94
N LYS A 69 6.34 4.39 -4.69
CA LYS A 69 7.37 4.17 -3.66
C LYS A 69 6.73 4.04 -2.30
N ARG A 70 7.42 3.35 -1.39
CA ARG A 70 7.03 3.23 0.01
C ARG A 70 7.16 4.60 0.71
N LEU A 71 6.18 4.96 1.52
CA LEU A 71 6.30 6.09 2.45
C LEU A 71 7.16 5.68 3.64
N PRO A 72 8.12 6.51 4.09
CA PRO A 72 8.92 6.21 5.26
C PRO A 72 8.05 6.13 6.51
N ALA A 73 8.38 5.20 7.40
CA ALA A 73 7.73 5.04 8.70
C ALA A 73 8.76 4.52 9.72
N THR A 74 8.62 4.92 10.98
CA THR A 74 9.48 4.51 12.10
C THR A 74 9.42 2.99 12.31
N MET A 75 8.21 2.44 12.31
CA MET A 75 7.96 1.02 12.49
C MET A 75 7.09 0.44 11.39
N HIS A 76 7.12 -0.89 11.23
CA HIS A 76 6.23 -1.55 10.28
C HIS A 76 5.88 -3.00 10.63
N THR A 77 4.68 -3.41 10.23
CA THR A 77 4.23 -4.80 10.21
C THR A 77 3.92 -5.22 8.77
N ARG A 78 4.05 -6.52 8.49
CA ARG A 78 3.83 -7.08 7.15
C ARG A 78 2.89 -8.28 7.22
N LYS A 79 1.89 -8.31 6.35
CA LYS A 79 1.04 -9.48 6.09
C LYS A 79 1.14 -9.86 4.62
N TYR A 80 1.31 -11.14 4.32
CA TYR A 80 1.42 -11.66 2.95
C TYR A 80 0.12 -12.37 2.56
N ILE A 81 -0.34 -12.16 1.33
CA ILE A 81 -1.53 -12.77 0.74
C ILE A 81 -1.19 -13.19 -0.68
N ASP A 82 -1.34 -14.49 -0.97
CA ASP A 82 -1.10 -15.06 -2.30
C ASP A 82 -2.26 -14.85 -3.27
#